data_AF-A0A738P1C7-F1
#
_entry.id   AF-A0A738P1C7-F1
#
_cell.length_a   1.000
_cell.length_b   1.000
_cell.length_c   1.000
_cell.angle_alpha   90.00
_cell.angle_beta   90.00
_cell.angle_gamma   90.00
#
_symmetry.space_group_name_H-M   'P 1'
#
loop_
_entity.id
_entity.type
_entity.pdbx_description
1 polymer ?
#
loop_
_entity_poly.entity_id
_entity_poly.type
_entity_poly.pdbx_seq_one_letter_code
_entity_poly.pdbx_strand_id
1 'polypeptide(L)'
;THSVIGTLGYMAPELWKRKNISFDQKIDVYAYGVLVLDLFGIEKPDELYEHPPAAITNIPELGKILPKDLARTFISCLSHDKYARPAMSSVRDQIAKYLLKDRHRALFVLNGKKYEINAKNKSVTITWGTSGSMEIVYDGFDFKVGNFSGSATINNQQVITNKVFPSCSVITLINEKSRSFVTFDISRPEVIS
;
A
#
# COMPACT_ATOMS: atom_id res chain seq x y z
N THR A 1 -35.29 -29.53 -3.13
CA THR A 1 -35.07 -28.06 -3.19
C THR A 1 -33.64 -27.81 -2.75
N HIS A 2 -32.73 -27.54 -3.69
CA HIS A 2 -31.37 -27.16 -3.32
C HIS A 2 -31.41 -25.69 -2.89
N SER A 3 -31.46 -25.47 -1.58
CA SER A 3 -31.41 -24.15 -0.97
C SER A 3 -30.11 -23.46 -1.39
N VAL A 4 -30.21 -22.39 -2.16
CA VAL A 4 -29.11 -21.45 -2.33
C VAL A 4 -28.87 -20.84 -0.95
N ILE A 5 -27.76 -21.20 -0.29
CA ILE A 5 -27.40 -20.68 1.03
C ILE A 5 -26.55 -19.41 0.81
N GLY A 6 -27.14 -18.25 1.04
CA GLY A 6 -26.45 -16.96 0.99
C GLY A 6 -27.40 -15.76 0.99
N THR A 7 -26.86 -14.57 1.26
CA THR A 7 -27.62 -13.31 1.25
C THR A 7 -27.62 -12.73 -0.17
N LEU A 8 -28.79 -12.55 -0.77
CA LEU A 8 -28.93 -11.91 -2.08
C LEU A 8 -28.21 -10.55 -2.11
N GLY A 9 -27.53 -10.25 -3.22
CA GLY A 9 -26.66 -9.07 -3.33
C GLY A 9 -25.23 -9.27 -2.84
N TYR A 10 -24.92 -10.34 -2.07
CA TYR A 10 -23.57 -10.64 -1.58
C TYR A 10 -23.00 -11.96 -2.14
N MET A 11 -23.84 -12.75 -2.80
CA MET A 11 -23.45 -14.06 -3.31
C MET A 11 -22.59 -13.92 -4.56
N ALA A 12 -21.43 -14.56 -4.58
CA ALA A 12 -20.60 -14.61 -5.77
C ALA A 12 -21.30 -15.38 -6.93
N PRO A 13 -21.04 -15.02 -8.20
CA PRO A 13 -21.69 -15.64 -9.37
C PRO A 13 -21.57 -17.17 -9.45
N GLU A 14 -20.43 -17.73 -9.02
CA GLU A 14 -20.18 -19.17 -9.04
C GLU A 14 -21.04 -19.99 -8.09
N LEU A 15 -21.66 -19.37 -7.06
CA LEU A 15 -22.56 -20.04 -6.12
C LEU A 15 -23.90 -20.43 -6.77
N TRP A 16 -24.21 -19.87 -7.94
CA TRP A 16 -25.44 -20.13 -8.70
C TRP A 16 -25.30 -21.32 -9.68
N LYS A 17 -24.11 -21.91 -9.80
CA LYS A 17 -23.86 -23.03 -10.72
C LYS A 17 -24.48 -24.32 -10.17
N ARG A 18 -25.25 -25.03 -11.00
CA ARG A 18 -25.92 -26.31 -10.62
C ARG A 18 -24.97 -27.49 -10.41
N LYS A 19 -23.73 -27.41 -10.92
CA LYS A 19 -22.68 -28.44 -10.76
C LYS A 19 -21.36 -27.75 -10.41
N ASN A 20 -20.56 -28.39 -9.56
CA ASN A 20 -19.22 -27.93 -9.12
C ASN A 20 -19.23 -26.56 -8.43
N ILE A 21 -20.11 -26.37 -7.43
CA ILE A 21 -20.02 -25.21 -6.53
C ILE A 21 -18.69 -25.29 -5.79
N SER A 22 -17.81 -24.34 -6.07
CA SER A 22 -16.52 -24.20 -5.41
C SER A 22 -16.68 -23.23 -4.24
N PHE A 23 -16.88 -23.76 -3.04
CA PHE A 23 -16.78 -22.97 -1.81
C PHE A 23 -15.28 -22.76 -1.53
N ASP A 24 -14.75 -21.63 -1.95
CA ASP A 24 -13.36 -21.25 -1.74
C ASP A 24 -13.25 -19.82 -1.22
N GLN A 25 -12.05 -19.39 -0.85
CA GLN A 25 -11.84 -18.05 -0.29
C GLN A 25 -12.26 -16.91 -1.24
N LYS A 26 -12.45 -17.16 -2.54
CA LYS A 26 -12.85 -16.12 -3.51
C LYS A 26 -14.31 -15.72 -3.36
N ILE A 27 -15.17 -16.57 -2.80
CA ILE A 27 -16.56 -16.17 -2.51
C ILE A 27 -16.59 -15.13 -1.39
N ASP A 28 -15.72 -15.26 -0.38
CA ASP A 28 -15.56 -14.28 0.70
C ASP A 28 -14.97 -12.96 0.19
N VAL A 29 -14.01 -13.02 -0.75
CA VAL A 29 -13.47 -11.82 -1.41
C VAL A 29 -14.57 -11.03 -2.13
N TYR A 30 -15.48 -11.73 -2.81
CA TYR A 30 -16.62 -11.08 -3.49
C TYR A 30 -17.57 -10.42 -2.50
N ALA A 31 -17.99 -11.16 -1.46
CA ALA A 31 -18.84 -10.63 -0.41
C ALA A 31 -18.21 -9.42 0.32
N TYR A 32 -16.89 -9.44 0.51
CA TYR A 32 -16.14 -8.29 1.03
C TYR A 32 -16.22 -7.08 0.10
N GLY A 33 -16.08 -7.27 -1.21
CA GLY A 33 -16.26 -6.19 -2.19
C GLY A 33 -17.63 -5.52 -2.11
N VAL A 34 -18.69 -6.31 -1.88
CA VAL A 34 -20.05 -5.79 -1.67
C VAL A 34 -20.14 -5.04 -0.34
N LEU A 35 -19.60 -5.61 0.75
CA LEU A 35 -19.56 -4.98 2.07
C LEU A 35 -18.85 -3.61 2.03
N VAL A 36 -17.81 -3.45 1.20
CA VAL A 36 -17.14 -2.16 1.01
C VAL A 36 -18.12 -1.09 0.50
N LEU A 37 -19.07 -1.44 -0.38
CA LEU A 37 -20.09 -0.49 -0.84
C LEU A 37 -20.96 -0.03 0.33
N ASP A 38 -21.38 -0.96 1.19
CA ASP A 38 -22.17 -0.64 2.39
C ASP A 38 -21.41 0.24 3.38
N LEU A 39 -20.12 -0.04 3.61
CA LEU A 39 -19.28 0.76 4.50
C LEU A 39 -19.16 2.22 4.04
N PHE A 40 -19.17 2.45 2.72
CA PHE A 40 -19.12 3.79 2.15
C PHE A 40 -20.50 4.39 1.86
N GLY A 41 -21.59 3.69 2.19
CA GLY A 41 -22.96 4.13 1.91
C GLY A 41 -23.25 4.25 0.41
N ILE A 42 -22.56 3.47 -0.42
CA ILE A 42 -22.76 3.42 -1.87
C ILE A 42 -23.91 2.47 -2.16
N GLU A 43 -24.87 2.94 -2.96
CA GLU A 43 -25.96 2.11 -3.43
C GLU A 43 -25.43 0.94 -4.26
N LYS A 44 -25.91 -0.26 -3.96
CA LYS A 44 -25.48 -1.48 -4.65
C LYS A 44 -26.01 -1.47 -6.08
N PRO A 45 -25.17 -1.73 -7.10
CA PRO A 45 -25.63 -1.85 -8.47
C PRO A 45 -26.68 -2.98 -8.61
N ASP A 46 -27.68 -2.77 -9.47
CA ASP A 46 -28.74 -3.74 -9.73
C ASP A 46 -28.20 -5.10 -10.21
N GLU A 47 -27.03 -5.08 -10.88
CA GLU A 47 -26.30 -6.27 -11.34
C GLU A 47 -26.00 -7.26 -10.21
N LEU A 48 -25.84 -6.79 -8.95
CA LEU A 48 -25.62 -7.63 -7.77
C LEU A 48 -26.85 -8.47 -7.39
N TYR A 49 -28.03 -8.03 -7.79
CA TYR A 49 -29.30 -8.69 -7.47
C TYR A 49 -29.78 -9.63 -8.57
N GLU A 50 -29.07 -9.70 -9.70
CA GLU A 50 -29.31 -10.70 -10.75
C GLU A 50 -28.92 -12.11 -10.30
N HIS A 51 -29.39 -13.11 -11.05
CA HIS A 51 -29.39 -14.52 -10.67
C HIS A 51 -28.91 -15.40 -11.83
N PRO A 52 -27.58 -15.60 -12.03
CA PRO A 52 -26.47 -15.10 -11.22
C PRO A 52 -26.21 -13.60 -11.36
N PRO A 53 -25.49 -12.96 -10.42
CA PRO A 53 -25.09 -11.56 -10.55
C PRO A 53 -24.35 -11.28 -11.85
N ALA A 54 -24.74 -10.17 -12.50
CA ALA A 54 -24.11 -9.71 -13.72
C ALA A 54 -22.72 -9.12 -13.44
N ALA A 55 -21.91 -8.95 -14.50
CA ALA A 55 -20.56 -8.44 -14.37
C ALA A 55 -20.58 -6.93 -14.06
N ILE A 56 -19.95 -6.53 -12.95
CA ILE A 56 -19.76 -5.13 -12.61
C ILE A 56 -18.54 -4.59 -13.37
N THR A 57 -18.77 -3.58 -14.21
CA THR A 57 -17.70 -2.98 -15.03
C THR A 57 -17.09 -1.74 -14.39
N ASN A 58 -17.86 -0.97 -13.62
CA ASN A 58 -17.39 0.23 -12.94
C ASN A 58 -18.30 0.60 -11.75
N ILE A 59 -17.71 1.21 -10.72
CA ILE A 59 -18.42 1.83 -9.60
C ILE A 59 -17.80 3.23 -9.40
N PRO A 60 -18.27 4.24 -10.16
CA PRO A 60 -17.70 5.59 -10.14
C PRO A 60 -17.61 6.20 -8.74
N GLU A 61 -18.57 5.88 -7.87
CA GLU A 61 -18.73 6.38 -6.50
C GLU A 61 -17.51 6.02 -5.64
N LEU A 62 -16.97 4.81 -5.77
CA LEU A 62 -15.74 4.41 -5.08
C LEU A 62 -14.56 5.29 -5.50
N GLY A 63 -14.46 5.62 -6.78
CA GLY A 63 -13.40 6.49 -7.31
C GLY A 63 -13.51 7.95 -6.88
N LYS A 64 -14.68 8.39 -6.41
CA LYS A 64 -14.90 9.74 -5.84
C LYS A 64 -14.44 9.82 -4.38
N ILE A 65 -14.53 8.70 -3.64
CA ILE A 65 -14.23 8.64 -2.20
C ILE A 65 -12.79 8.19 -1.95
N LEU A 66 -12.28 7.25 -2.77
CA LEU A 66 -11.02 6.56 -2.53
C LEU A 66 -9.94 6.90 -3.56
N PRO A 67 -8.65 6.77 -3.19
CA PRO A 67 -7.56 6.74 -4.15
C PRO A 67 -7.80 5.73 -5.28
N LYS A 68 -7.42 6.10 -6.52
CA LYS A 68 -7.76 5.35 -7.74
C LYS A 68 -7.33 3.88 -7.71
N ASP A 69 -6.15 3.61 -7.19
CA ASP A 69 -5.62 2.25 -7.03
C ASP A 69 -6.40 1.45 -5.97
N LEU A 70 -6.78 2.07 -4.84
CA LEU A 70 -7.58 1.41 -3.80
C LEU A 70 -9.00 1.12 -4.28
N ALA A 71 -9.64 2.07 -4.98
CA ALA A 71 -10.93 1.87 -5.62
C ALA A 71 -10.89 0.71 -6.63
N ARG A 72 -9.84 0.64 -7.48
CA ARG A 72 -9.66 -0.48 -8.42
C ARG A 72 -9.52 -1.83 -7.72
N THR A 73 -8.83 -1.88 -6.57
CA THR A 73 -8.70 -3.11 -5.79
C THR A 73 -10.04 -3.56 -5.22
N PHE A 74 -10.88 -2.65 -4.74
CA PHE A 74 -12.23 -3.02 -4.29
C PHE A 74 -13.15 -3.43 -5.44
N ILE A 75 -13.07 -2.76 -6.59
CA ILE A 75 -13.81 -3.17 -7.79
C ILE A 75 -13.35 -4.55 -8.27
N SER A 76 -12.05 -4.88 -8.20
CA SER A 76 -11.57 -6.21 -8.62
C SER A 76 -12.01 -7.33 -7.66
N CYS A 77 -12.31 -7.04 -6.39
CA CYS A 77 -12.99 -7.99 -5.50
C CYS A 77 -14.35 -8.45 -6.06
N LEU A 78 -15.04 -7.58 -6.80
CA LEU A 78 -16.35 -7.84 -7.42
C LEU A 78 -16.26 -8.48 -8.82
N SER A 79 -15.07 -8.92 -9.25
CA SER A 79 -14.90 -9.56 -10.55
C SER A 79 -15.79 -10.80 -10.70
N HIS A 80 -16.45 -10.91 -11.87
CA HIS A 80 -17.22 -12.09 -12.22
C HIS A 80 -16.32 -13.33 -12.36
N ASP A 81 -15.10 -13.16 -12.89
CA ASP A 81 -14.07 -14.20 -12.84
C ASP A 81 -13.41 -14.25 -11.46
N LYS A 82 -13.59 -15.36 -10.74
CA LYS A 82 -13.03 -15.58 -9.41
C LYS A 82 -11.50 -15.53 -9.37
N TYR A 83 -10.83 -15.88 -10.48
CA TYR A 83 -9.36 -15.87 -10.55
C TYR A 83 -8.80 -14.46 -10.72
N ALA A 84 -9.59 -13.53 -11.27
CA ALA A 84 -9.23 -12.12 -11.37
C ALA A 84 -9.44 -11.35 -10.06
N ARG A 85 -10.13 -11.92 -9.07
CA ARG A 85 -10.26 -11.33 -7.73
C ARG A 85 -8.92 -11.38 -6.99
N PRO A 86 -8.53 -10.35 -6.22
CA PRO A 86 -7.25 -10.32 -5.51
C PRO A 86 -7.19 -11.35 -4.36
N ALA A 87 -6.01 -11.54 -3.79
CA ALA A 87 -5.87 -12.19 -2.49
C ALA A 87 -6.20 -11.20 -1.37
N MET A 88 -6.84 -11.65 -0.28
CA MET A 88 -7.15 -10.76 0.85
C MET A 88 -5.91 -10.18 1.53
N SER A 89 -4.76 -10.86 1.45
CA SER A 89 -3.49 -10.28 1.88
C SER A 89 -3.16 -9.00 1.10
N SER A 90 -3.32 -9.01 -0.22
CA SER A 90 -3.08 -7.84 -1.07
C SER A 90 -4.05 -6.70 -0.75
N VAL A 91 -5.34 -7.03 -0.52
CA VAL A 91 -6.35 -6.04 -0.11
C VAL A 91 -5.98 -5.41 1.24
N ARG A 92 -5.66 -6.24 2.24
CA ARG A 92 -5.21 -5.80 3.57
C ARG A 92 -3.99 -4.89 3.47
N ASP A 93 -2.97 -5.31 2.72
CA ASP A 93 -1.70 -4.57 2.63
C ASP A 93 -1.91 -3.20 1.98
N GLN A 94 -2.80 -3.12 0.99
CA GLN A 94 -3.14 -1.85 0.36
C GLN A 94 -3.96 -0.93 1.29
N ILE A 95 -4.91 -1.47 2.04
CA ILE A 95 -5.64 -0.71 3.07
C ILE A 95 -4.65 -0.20 4.13
N ALA A 96 -3.78 -1.07 4.64
CA ALA A 96 -2.78 -0.71 5.64
C ALA A 96 -1.86 0.41 5.15
N LYS A 97 -1.38 0.34 3.91
CA LYS A 97 -0.59 1.41 3.29
C LYS A 97 -1.28 2.77 3.37
N TYR A 98 -2.58 2.83 3.07
CA TYR A 98 -3.34 4.09 3.12
C TYR A 98 -3.68 4.54 4.55
N LEU A 99 -3.96 3.61 5.46
CA LEU A 99 -4.23 3.94 6.86
C LEU A 99 -2.99 4.51 7.58
N LEU A 100 -1.80 4.05 7.20
CA LEU A 100 -0.52 4.48 7.76
C LEU A 100 0.10 5.68 7.01
N LYS A 101 -0.58 6.18 5.97
CA LYS A 101 -0.14 7.38 5.25
C LYS A 101 0.11 8.54 6.21
N ASP A 102 1.25 9.19 6.04
CA ASP A 102 1.72 10.32 6.84
C ASP A 102 1.95 9.99 8.35
N ARG A 103 1.92 8.70 8.75
CA ARG A 103 2.19 8.28 10.15
C ARG A 103 3.61 7.80 10.41
N HIS A 104 4.42 7.59 9.36
CA HIS A 104 5.79 7.14 9.51
C HIS A 104 6.73 8.30 9.89
N ARG A 105 7.74 7.99 10.70
CA ARG A 105 8.81 8.90 11.12
C ARG A 105 10.15 8.22 10.88
N ALA A 106 11.10 8.93 10.31
CA ALA A 106 12.48 8.48 10.20
C ALA A 106 13.40 9.32 11.07
N LEU A 107 14.33 8.66 11.75
CA LEU A 107 15.30 9.28 12.66
C LEU A 107 16.72 8.82 12.32
N PHE A 108 17.66 9.75 12.34
CA PHE A 108 19.07 9.44 12.23
C PHE A 108 19.94 10.54 12.87
N VAL A 109 21.20 10.22 13.15
CA VAL A 109 22.19 11.16 13.69
C VAL A 109 23.39 11.22 12.78
N LEU A 110 23.77 12.42 12.36
CA LEU A 110 24.96 12.68 11.56
C LEU A 110 25.74 13.83 12.19
N ASN A 111 27.04 13.62 12.45
CA ASN A 111 27.94 14.61 13.05
C ASN A 111 27.39 15.23 14.35
N GLY A 112 26.78 14.41 15.20
CA GLY A 112 26.17 14.85 16.47
C GLY A 112 24.82 15.58 16.34
N LYS A 113 24.37 15.86 15.11
CA LYS A 113 23.06 16.47 14.85
C LYS A 113 22.00 15.40 14.61
N LYS A 114 20.87 15.51 15.31
CA LYS A 114 19.68 14.67 15.09
C LYS A 114 18.87 15.21 13.93
N TYR A 115 18.37 14.29 13.11
CA TYR A 115 17.47 14.58 12.01
C TYR A 115 16.21 13.75 12.15
N GLU A 116 15.08 14.38 11.85
CA GLU A 116 13.78 13.74 11.84
C GLU A 116 13.02 14.10 10.56
N ILE A 117 12.49 13.10 9.87
CA ILE A 117 11.66 13.26 8.68
C ILE A 117 10.30 12.64 8.98
N ASN A 118 9.22 13.38 8.74
CA ASN A 118 7.85 12.97 9.02
C ASN A 118 6.86 13.80 8.18
N ALA A 119 5.56 13.67 8.42
CA ALA A 119 4.53 14.41 7.68
C ALA A 119 4.63 15.94 7.77
N LYS A 120 5.20 16.49 8.85
CA LYS A 120 5.42 17.94 9.04
C LYS A 120 6.71 18.41 8.37
N ASN A 121 7.74 17.58 8.41
CA ASN A 121 9.06 17.85 7.80
C ASN A 121 9.37 16.75 6.79
N LYS A 122 8.90 16.92 5.55
CA LYS A 122 8.91 15.87 4.52
C LYS A 122 10.24 15.67 3.81
N SER A 123 11.22 16.53 4.02
CA SER A 123 12.54 16.37 3.39
C SER A 123 13.65 16.91 4.28
N VAL A 124 14.81 16.28 4.20
CA VAL A 124 16.07 16.73 4.78
C VAL A 124 17.18 16.51 3.77
N THR A 125 18.04 17.52 3.59
CA THR A 125 19.29 17.38 2.84
C THR A 125 20.46 17.27 3.80
N ILE A 126 21.25 16.21 3.63
CA ILE A 126 22.51 16.00 4.34
C ILE A 126 23.70 16.22 3.42
N THR A 127 24.80 16.68 3.98
CA THR A 127 26.09 16.84 3.32
C THR A 127 27.19 16.25 4.21
N TRP A 128 28.27 15.75 3.60
CA TRP A 128 29.39 15.16 4.34
C TRP A 128 30.74 15.74 3.89
N GLY A 129 30.78 17.08 3.91
CA GLY A 129 31.87 17.89 3.38
C GLY A 129 31.56 18.39 1.96
N THR A 130 32.59 18.56 1.14
CA THR A 130 32.46 18.90 -0.29
C THR A 130 32.25 17.68 -1.18
N SER A 131 32.34 16.47 -0.60
CA SER A 131 32.35 15.21 -1.34
C SER A 131 30.99 14.70 -1.79
N GLY A 132 29.89 15.22 -1.24
CA GLY A 132 28.56 14.83 -1.67
C GLY A 132 27.42 15.41 -0.83
N SER A 133 26.21 15.24 -1.38
CA SER A 133 24.96 15.62 -0.76
C SER A 133 23.88 14.59 -1.06
N MET A 134 22.94 14.41 -0.14
CA MET A 134 21.80 13.52 -0.32
C MET A 134 20.56 14.15 0.31
N GLU A 135 19.54 14.34 -0.49
CA GLU A 135 18.20 14.62 -0.03
C GLU A 135 17.49 13.32 0.32
N ILE A 136 16.80 13.30 1.44
CA ILE A 136 15.93 12.20 1.85
C ILE A 136 14.52 12.78 1.95
N VAL A 137 13.60 12.22 1.16
CA VAL A 137 12.23 12.72 0.97
C VAL A 137 11.22 11.70 1.47
N TYR A 138 10.17 12.16 2.11
CA TYR A 138 9.01 11.39 2.53
C TYR A 138 7.79 11.78 1.68
N ASP A 139 7.24 10.83 0.92
CA ASP A 139 6.09 11.09 0.05
C ASP A 139 4.73 10.88 0.74
N GLY A 140 4.75 10.55 2.04
CA GLY A 140 3.59 10.16 2.83
C GLY A 140 3.44 8.64 2.98
N PHE A 141 4.16 7.83 2.20
CA PHE A 141 4.20 6.37 2.35
C PHE A 141 5.61 5.90 2.69
N ASP A 142 6.59 6.29 1.87
CA ASP A 142 7.95 5.78 1.89
C ASP A 142 8.97 6.92 2.01
N PHE A 143 10.09 6.62 2.68
CA PHE A 143 11.29 7.46 2.65
C PHE A 143 12.15 7.08 1.44
N LYS A 144 12.61 8.07 0.68
CA LYS A 144 13.30 7.87 -0.59
C LYS A 144 14.48 8.82 -0.72
N VAL A 145 15.46 8.41 -1.53
CA VAL A 145 16.53 9.31 -1.96
C VAL A 145 15.98 10.30 -2.98
N GLY A 146 16.08 11.59 -2.68
CA GLY A 146 15.80 12.70 -3.59
C GLY A 146 17.03 13.05 -4.43
N ASN A 147 17.35 14.34 -4.51
CA ASN A 147 18.58 14.80 -5.15
C ASN A 147 19.82 14.19 -4.48
N PHE A 148 20.76 13.69 -5.28
CA PHE A 148 21.96 13.01 -4.78
C PHE A 148 23.19 13.37 -5.61
N SER A 149 24.31 13.60 -4.92
CA SER A 149 25.64 13.80 -5.51
C SER A 149 26.71 13.16 -4.62
N GLY A 150 27.82 12.74 -5.24
CA GLY A 150 28.93 12.08 -4.55
C GLY A 150 28.81 10.56 -4.50
N SER A 151 29.42 9.94 -3.48
CA SER A 151 29.47 8.49 -3.33
C SER A 151 28.89 8.05 -1.98
N ALA A 152 27.88 7.19 -2.02
CA ALA A 152 27.24 6.62 -0.84
C ALA A 152 26.61 5.26 -1.16
N THR A 153 26.42 4.44 -0.12
CA THR A 153 25.65 3.20 -0.19
C THR A 153 24.57 3.17 0.89
N ILE A 154 23.48 2.46 0.62
CA ILE A 154 22.45 2.09 1.59
C ILE A 154 22.45 0.56 1.64
N ASN A 155 22.71 -0.01 2.82
CA ASN A 155 22.83 -1.46 3.03
C ASN A 155 23.77 -2.12 2.01
N ASN A 156 24.97 -1.55 1.85
CA ASN A 156 26.02 -1.99 0.92
C ASN A 156 25.68 -1.91 -0.58
N GLN A 157 24.53 -1.33 -0.94
CA GLN A 157 24.17 -1.10 -2.33
C GLN A 157 24.28 0.38 -2.68
N GLN A 158 24.81 0.70 -3.87
CA GLN A 158 24.97 2.07 -4.34
C GLN A 158 23.66 2.86 -4.26
N VAL A 159 23.78 4.13 -3.87
CA VAL A 159 22.67 5.08 -3.85
C VAL A 159 22.36 5.55 -5.27
N ILE A 160 21.07 5.56 -5.60
CA ILE A 160 20.51 6.15 -6.81
C ILE A 160 19.27 6.96 -6.42
N THR A 161 18.93 7.98 -7.21
CA THR A 161 17.70 8.76 -7.04
C THR A 161 16.47 7.84 -7.03
N ASN A 162 15.47 8.19 -6.22
CA ASN A 162 14.24 7.44 -5.96
C ASN A 162 14.41 6.09 -5.27
N LYS A 163 15.62 5.70 -4.85
CA LYS A 163 15.81 4.50 -4.03
C LYS A 163 15.04 4.63 -2.72
N VAL A 164 14.16 3.67 -2.44
CA VAL A 164 13.40 3.60 -1.18
C VAL A 164 14.30 3.06 -0.08
N PHE A 165 14.19 3.64 1.12
CA PHE A 165 14.87 3.18 2.32
C PHE A 165 14.15 1.96 2.92
N PRO A 166 14.83 0.83 3.12
CA PRO A 166 14.32 -0.25 3.97
C PRO A 166 14.09 0.21 5.42
N SER A 167 13.19 -0.50 6.14
CA SER A 167 12.78 -0.19 7.53
C SER A 167 13.94 0.10 8.49
N CYS A 168 15.03 -0.65 8.38
CA CYS A 168 16.28 -0.40 9.09
C CYS A 168 17.39 -0.35 8.05
N SER A 169 18.12 0.76 8.01
CA SER A 169 19.12 1.00 6.98
C SER A 169 20.40 1.56 7.57
N VAL A 170 21.53 1.15 7.01
CA VAL A 170 22.82 1.80 7.26
C VAL A 170 23.22 2.54 6.00
N ILE A 171 23.37 3.86 6.13
CA ILE A 171 23.91 4.73 5.10
C ILE A 171 25.42 4.79 5.29
N THR A 172 26.18 4.42 4.27
CA THR A 172 27.63 4.64 4.24
C THR A 172 27.90 5.83 3.34
N LEU A 173 28.39 6.93 3.92
CA LEU A 173 28.84 8.10 3.17
C LEU A 173 30.33 7.95 2.91
N ILE A 174 30.74 8.14 1.66
CA ILE A 174 32.11 7.85 1.22
C ILE A 174 32.78 9.18 0.83
N ASN A 175 33.90 9.45 1.48
CA ASN A 175 34.86 10.49 1.11
C ASN A 175 36.12 9.85 0.53
N GLU A 176 36.98 10.66 -0.10
CA GLU A 176 38.23 10.19 -0.72
C GLU A 176 39.12 9.38 0.24
N LYS A 177 39.09 9.71 1.54
CA LYS A 177 39.98 9.10 2.55
C LYS A 177 39.25 8.46 3.73
N SER A 178 37.92 8.56 3.81
CA SER A 178 37.17 8.09 4.98
C SER A 178 35.76 7.63 4.62
N ARG A 179 35.17 6.84 5.51
CA ARG A 179 33.77 6.43 5.45
C ARG A 179 33.11 6.79 6.78
N SER A 180 31.91 7.34 6.70
CA SER A 180 31.05 7.53 7.87
C SER A 180 29.78 6.71 7.73
N PHE A 181 29.36 6.11 8.83
CA PHE A 181 28.19 5.25 8.88
C PHE A 181 27.09 5.94 9.66
N VAL A 182 25.89 5.95 9.11
CA VAL A 182 24.69 6.54 9.71
C VAL A 182 23.62 5.47 9.78
N THR A 183 23.12 5.19 10.98
CA THR A 183 21.93 4.36 11.16
C THR A 183 20.70 5.19 10.87
N PHE A 184 19.83 4.66 10.01
CA PHE A 184 18.58 5.27 9.60
C PHE A 184 17.42 4.36 10.01
N ASP A 185 16.65 4.82 10.99
CA ASP A 185 15.59 4.05 11.61
C ASP A 185 14.23 4.61 11.22
N ILE A 186 13.35 3.74 10.69
CA ILE A 186 11.97 4.08 10.36
C ILE A 186 11.03 3.50 11.42
N SER A 187 10.15 4.33 11.95
CA SER A 187 9.13 3.90 12.91
C SER A 187 8.14 2.91 12.29
N ARG A 188 7.62 2.01 13.11
CA ARG A 188 6.52 1.07 12.78
C ARG A 188 5.21 1.54 13.42
N PRO A 189 4.50 2.50 12.81
CA PRO A 189 3.24 3.03 13.37
C PRO A 189 2.18 1.95 13.57
N GLU A 190 2.28 0.82 12.88
CA GLU A 190 1.39 -0.34 13.05
C GLU A 190 1.55 -1.08 14.38
N VAL A 191 2.68 -0.93 15.09
CA VAL A 191 2.96 -1.62 16.36
C VAL A 191 2.64 -0.75 17.57
N ILE A 192 2.53 0.56 17.39
CA ILE A 192 2.39 1.53 18.47
C ILE A 192 0.95 2.04 18.46
N SER A 193 0.10 1.41 19.27
CA SER A 193 -1.23 1.91 19.63
C SER A 193 -1.24 2.51 21.02
#